data_AF-A0A8J8DSP2-F1
#
_entry.id   AF-A0A8J8DSP2-F1
#
_cell.length_a   1.000
_cell.length_b   1.000
_cell.length_c   1.000
_cell.angle_alpha   90.00
_cell.angle_beta   90.00
_cell.angle_gamma   90.00
#
_symmetry.space_group_name_H-M   'P 1'
#
loop_
_entity.id
_entity.type
_entity.pdbx_description
1 polymer ?
#
loop_
_entity_poly.entity_id
_entity_poly.type
_entity_poly.pdbx_seq_one_letter_code
_entity_poly.pdbx_strand_id
1 'polypeptide(L)'
;DGEKGAPYTEEDMPNPINVYGASKYMGEVFTRNYSEKYYIIRVASLYGKAGASGKGGNFVNWVIEKAKRGEELRIVDDQFMSPTYTMDVARTLKKFLKIQPEWGVYHMVNEGYCSWYEFTKAIFEILG
;
A
#
# COMPACT_ATOMS: atom_id res chain seq x y z
N ASP A 1 -11.80 4.78 -6.54
CA ASP A 1 -12.77 3.87 -7.18
C ASP A 1 -12.10 2.79 -8.02
N GLY A 2 -10.88 2.99 -8.53
CA GLY A 2 -10.21 2.03 -9.41
C GLY A 2 -10.58 2.21 -10.88
N GLU A 3 -11.34 3.25 -11.20
CA GLU A 3 -11.94 3.46 -12.53
C GLU A 3 -11.07 4.31 -13.46
N LYS A 4 -9.97 4.90 -12.95
CA LYS A 4 -9.09 5.79 -13.73
C LYS A 4 -8.43 5.10 -14.93
N GLY A 5 -8.25 3.77 -14.89
CA GLY A 5 -7.53 3.00 -15.92
C GLY A 5 -6.03 3.31 -16.02
N ALA A 6 -5.50 4.12 -15.11
CA ALA A 6 -4.09 4.50 -15.00
C ALA A 6 -3.74 4.72 -13.51
N PRO A 7 -2.45 4.72 -13.15
CA PRO A 7 -2.04 5.01 -11.78
C PRO A 7 -2.58 6.35 -11.27
N TYR A 8 -3.04 6.37 -10.02
CA TYR A 8 -3.48 7.59 -9.36
C TYR A 8 -2.28 8.46 -8.95
N THR A 9 -2.42 9.77 -9.12
CA THR A 9 -1.50 10.81 -8.67
C THR A 9 -2.03 11.48 -7.41
N GLU A 10 -1.18 12.27 -6.76
CA GLU A 10 -1.52 13.02 -5.55
C GLU A 10 -2.59 14.09 -5.78
N GLU A 11 -2.73 14.54 -7.03
CA GLU A 11 -3.69 15.54 -7.47
C GLU A 11 -5.09 14.97 -7.74
N ASP A 12 -5.21 13.65 -7.91
CA ASP A 12 -6.51 13.03 -8.13
C ASP A 12 -7.42 13.17 -6.91
N MET A 13 -8.69 13.50 -7.16
CA MET A 13 -9.71 13.59 -6.13
C MET A 13 -10.03 12.20 -5.55
N PRO A 14 -9.83 11.97 -4.23
CA PRO A 14 -10.10 10.67 -3.65
C PRO A 14 -11.61 10.34 -3.68
N ASN A 15 -11.92 9.15 -4.19
CA ASN A 15 -13.24 8.53 -4.12
C ASN A 15 -13.14 7.17 -3.38
N PRO A 16 -13.22 7.17 -2.04
CA PRO A 16 -13.01 5.98 -1.23
C PRO A 16 -14.09 4.92 -1.44
N ILE A 17 -13.68 3.66 -1.66
CA ILE A 17 -14.58 2.54 -1.99
C ILE A 17 -15.11 1.77 -0.78
N ASN A 18 -14.64 2.08 0.43
CA ASN A 18 -15.05 1.40 1.66
C ASN A 18 -14.87 2.30 2.90
N VAL A 19 -15.42 1.84 4.03
CA VAL A 19 -15.39 2.58 5.32
C VAL A 19 -13.96 2.86 5.79
N TYR A 20 -13.02 1.93 5.58
CA TYR A 20 -11.62 2.14 5.95
C TYR A 20 -11.03 3.32 5.15
N GLY A 21 -11.18 3.31 3.83
CA GLY A 21 -10.75 4.39 2.95
C GLY A 21 -11.41 5.73 3.30
N ALA A 22 -12.72 5.74 3.53
CA ALA A 22 -13.45 6.94 3.92
C ALA A 22 -12.93 7.52 5.24
N SER A 23 -12.67 6.66 6.25
CA SER A 23 -12.12 7.09 7.54
C SER A 23 -10.70 7.65 7.43
N LYS A 24 -9.86 7.07 6.57
CA LYS A 24 -8.50 7.56 6.32
C LYS A 24 -8.50 8.88 5.56
N TYR A 25 -9.33 8.99 4.53
CA TYR A 25 -9.47 10.23 3.77
C TYR A 25 -10.01 11.37 4.66
N MET A 26 -10.96 11.08 5.55
CA MET A 26 -11.42 12.08 6.52
C MET A 26 -10.28 12.55 7.45
N GLY A 27 -9.40 11.64 7.87
CA GLY A 27 -8.17 12.00 8.59
C GLY A 27 -7.28 12.96 7.79
N GLU A 28 -7.09 12.70 6.48
CA GLU A 28 -6.36 13.61 5.59
C GLU A 28 -7.04 14.99 5.51
N VAL A 29 -8.37 15.03 5.36
CA VAL A 29 -9.14 16.28 5.33
C VAL A 29 -8.93 17.08 6.62
N PHE A 30 -9.02 16.44 7.79
CA PHE A 30 -8.74 17.11 9.06
C PHE A 30 -7.29 17.63 9.12
N THR A 31 -6.29 16.82 8.77
CA THR A 31 -4.90 17.26 8.75
C THR A 31 -4.70 18.50 7.87
N ARG A 32 -5.30 18.54 6.68
CA ARG A 32 -5.19 19.65 5.72
C ARG A 32 -5.90 20.92 6.19
N ASN A 33 -6.99 20.81 6.94
CA ASN A 33 -7.76 21.95 7.44
C ASN A 33 -7.18 22.55 8.73
N TYR A 34 -6.49 21.75 9.54
CA TYR A 34 -6.04 22.15 10.87
C TYR A 34 -4.51 22.22 11.04
N SER A 35 -3.73 21.92 9.99
CA SER A 35 -2.29 22.12 9.98
C SER A 35 -1.85 22.80 8.69
N GLU A 36 -1.11 23.89 8.82
CA GLU A 36 -0.48 24.58 7.67
C GLU A 36 0.75 23.83 7.15
N LYS A 37 1.36 22.98 7.98
CA LYS A 37 2.57 22.21 7.66
C LYS A 37 2.29 20.74 7.90
N TYR A 38 2.18 19.97 6.82
CA TYR A 38 1.89 18.54 6.90
C TYR A 38 2.58 17.75 5.81
N TYR A 39 2.82 16.47 6.12
CA TYR A 39 3.09 15.44 5.12
C TYR A 39 2.05 14.34 5.28
N ILE A 40 1.28 14.09 4.24
CA ILE A 40 0.37 12.96 4.16
C ILE A 40 1.00 11.95 3.21
N ILE A 41 1.50 10.85 3.77
CA ILE A 41 2.15 9.79 2.99
C ILE A 41 1.15 8.67 2.75
N ARG A 42 0.73 8.51 1.50
CA ARG A 42 -0.14 7.41 1.06
C ARG A 42 0.73 6.24 0.61
N VAL A 43 0.40 5.06 1.14
CA VAL A 43 1.09 3.79 0.88
C VAL A 43 0.05 2.76 0.46
N ALA A 44 0.47 1.73 -0.27
CA ALA A 44 -0.41 0.67 -0.76
C ALA A 44 0.14 -0.70 -0.40
N SER A 45 -0.75 -1.65 -0.11
CA SER A 45 -0.44 -3.08 0.01
C SER A 45 0.85 -3.40 0.78
N LEU A 46 1.00 -2.80 1.97
CA LEU A 46 2.20 -2.91 2.77
C LEU A 46 2.47 -4.36 3.21
N TYR A 47 3.73 -4.78 3.07
CA TYR A 47 4.22 -6.05 3.61
C TYR A 47 5.61 -5.89 4.24
N GLY A 48 6.02 -6.88 5.03
CA GLY A 48 7.39 -6.93 5.54
C GLY A 48 7.59 -7.95 6.65
N LYS A 49 8.72 -7.84 7.36
CA LYS A 49 9.11 -8.82 8.39
C LYS A 49 8.06 -8.94 9.51
N ALA A 50 7.51 -7.80 9.93
CA ALA A 50 6.39 -7.76 10.87
C ALA A 50 5.07 -7.64 10.11
N GLY A 51 4.05 -8.37 10.57
CA GLY A 51 2.67 -8.18 10.14
C GLY A 51 1.99 -7.01 10.86
N ALA A 52 0.81 -6.62 10.38
CA ALA A 52 -0.02 -5.67 11.10
C ALA A 52 -0.59 -6.33 12.37
N SER A 53 -0.31 -5.75 13.54
CA SER A 53 -0.73 -6.30 14.84
C SER A 53 -2.24 -6.52 14.94
N GLY A 54 -3.05 -5.59 14.42
CA GLY A 54 -4.51 -5.70 14.40
C GLY A 54 -5.09 -6.66 13.34
N LYS A 55 -4.28 -7.10 12.36
CA LYS A 55 -4.71 -8.04 11.30
C LYS A 55 -4.08 -9.42 11.43
N GLY A 56 -3.19 -9.62 12.40
CA GLY A 56 -2.51 -10.90 12.63
C GLY A 56 -1.46 -11.28 11.57
N GLY A 57 -1.02 -10.36 10.71
CA GLY A 57 -0.09 -10.70 9.62
C GLY A 57 -0.03 -9.67 8.49
N ASN A 58 0.57 -10.10 7.37
CA ASN A 58 0.50 -9.43 6.07
C ASN A 58 0.25 -10.48 4.98
N PHE A 59 -0.08 -10.02 3.78
CA PHE A 59 -0.45 -10.90 2.66
C PHE A 59 0.64 -11.90 2.31
N VAL A 60 1.91 -11.47 2.26
CA VAL A 60 3.04 -12.35 1.92
C VAL A 60 3.17 -13.50 2.91
N ASN A 61 3.11 -13.21 4.22
CA ASN A 61 3.13 -14.24 5.25
C ASN A 61 1.94 -15.20 5.11
N TRP A 62 0.76 -14.67 4.81
CA TRP A 62 -0.44 -15.50 4.61
C TRP A 62 -0.29 -16.44 3.40
N VAL A 63 0.23 -15.96 2.26
CA VAL A 63 0.52 -16.81 1.09
C VAL A 63 1.53 -17.89 1.44
N ILE A 64 2.65 -17.54 2.07
CA ILE A 64 3.71 -18.50 2.45
C ILE A 64 3.15 -19.61 3.36
N GLU A 65 2.37 -19.25 4.37
CA GLU A 65 1.82 -20.23 5.31
C GLU A 65 0.79 -21.15 4.67
N LYS A 66 0.03 -20.65 3.70
CA LYS A 66 -0.91 -21.47 2.91
C LYS A 66 -0.18 -22.40 1.94
N ALA A 67 0.86 -21.90 1.27
CA ALA A 67 1.71 -22.69 0.38
C ALA A 67 2.36 -23.87 1.11
N LYS A 68 2.92 -23.64 2.30
CA LYS A 68 3.50 -24.70 3.14
C LYS A 68 2.51 -25.80 3.54
N ARG A 69 1.22 -25.47 3.59
CA ARG A 69 0.14 -26.42 3.90
C ARG A 69 -0.40 -27.14 2.66
N GLY A 70 0.10 -26.82 1.47
CA GLY A 70 -0.39 -27.37 0.21
C GLY A 70 -1.84 -26.95 -0.11
N GLU A 71 -2.28 -25.80 0.40
CA GLU A 71 -3.65 -25.32 0.18
C GLU A 71 -3.78 -24.64 -1.19
N GLU A 72 -4.89 -24.90 -1.88
CA GLU A 72 -5.25 -24.17 -3.11
C GLU A 72 -5.65 -22.73 -2.76
N LEU A 73 -5.08 -21.75 -3.47
CA LEU A 73 -5.34 -20.34 -3.27
C LEU A 73 -6.18 -19.77 -4.40
N ARG A 74 -7.31 -19.13 -4.06
CA ARG A 74 -8.10 -18.31 -4.97
C ARG A 74 -7.76 -16.85 -4.73
N ILE A 75 -7.09 -16.23 -5.70
CA ILE A 75 -6.60 -14.86 -5.63
C ILE A 75 -7.22 -14.06 -6.77
N VAL A 76 -7.68 -12.85 -6.46
CA VAL A 76 -8.25 -11.92 -7.45
C VAL A 76 -7.18 -11.42 -8.43
N ASP A 77 -7.54 -11.34 -9.70
CA ASP A 77 -6.68 -10.91 -10.80
C ASP A 77 -7.10 -9.55 -11.41
N ASP A 78 -8.25 -9.02 -11.02
CA ASP A 78 -8.83 -7.75 -11.49
C ASP A 78 -8.53 -6.55 -10.58
N GLN A 79 -7.87 -6.77 -9.43
CA GLN A 79 -7.47 -5.73 -8.50
C GLN A 79 -5.97 -5.45 -8.56
N PHE A 80 -5.62 -4.31 -9.13
CA PHE A 80 -4.24 -3.87 -9.34
C PHE A 80 -3.75 -2.98 -8.20
N MET A 81 -2.48 -3.14 -7.84
CA MET A 81 -1.84 -2.43 -6.74
C MET A 81 -0.31 -2.41 -6.89
N SER A 82 0.34 -1.63 -6.05
CA SER A 82 1.81 -1.62 -5.93
C SER A 82 2.21 -2.23 -4.58
N PRO A 83 2.61 -3.52 -4.53
CA PRO A 83 3.05 -4.15 -3.29
C PRO A 83 4.22 -3.37 -2.72
N THR A 84 4.12 -2.93 -1.46
CA THR A 84 5.12 -2.01 -0.90
C THR A 84 5.81 -2.59 0.34
N TYR A 85 7.14 -2.73 0.28
CA TYR A 85 7.93 -3.23 1.39
C TYR A 85 8.15 -2.14 2.45
N THR A 86 7.79 -2.45 3.70
CA THR A 86 7.88 -1.50 4.82
C THR A 86 9.29 -0.96 5.08
N MET A 87 10.35 -1.75 4.82
CA MET A 87 11.73 -1.27 4.96
C MET A 87 12.07 -0.18 3.94
N ASP A 88 11.56 -0.31 2.71
CA ASP A 88 11.80 0.68 1.65
C ASP A 88 11.08 1.99 1.98
N VAL A 89 9.83 1.91 2.42
CA VAL A 89 9.09 3.08 2.93
C VAL A 89 9.85 3.76 4.07
N ALA A 90 10.33 3.00 5.06
CA ALA A 90 11.06 3.58 6.19
C ALA A 90 12.36 4.27 5.76
N ARG A 91 13.11 3.67 4.82
CA ARG A 91 14.34 4.25 4.27
C ARG A 91 14.06 5.49 3.43
N THR A 92 13.03 5.45 2.59
CA THR A 92 12.62 6.58 1.75
C THR A 92 12.10 7.73 2.60
N LEU A 93 11.25 7.46 3.59
CA LEU A 93 10.74 8.46 4.52
C LEU A 93 11.87 9.16 5.28
N LYS A 94 12.90 8.42 5.72
CA LYS A 94 14.08 9.00 6.37
C LYS A 94 14.83 9.96 5.44
N LYS A 95 14.93 9.66 4.15
CA LYS A 95 15.56 10.56 3.14
C LYS A 95 14.66 11.76 2.85
N PHE A 96 13.37 11.51 2.66
CA PHE A 96 12.33 12.50 2.42
C PHE A 96 12.34 13.59 3.50
N LEU A 97 12.36 13.20 4.78
CA LEU A 97 12.41 14.14 5.91
C LEU A 97 13.70 14.95 6.00
N LYS A 98 14.80 14.48 5.40
CA LYS A 98 16.06 15.25 5.31
C LYS A 98 16.04 16.27 4.19
N ILE A 99 15.39 15.93 3.07
CA ILE A 99 15.26 16.82 1.92
C ILE A 99 14.28 17.96 2.25
N GLN A 100 13.28 17.69 3.08
CA GLN A 100 12.22 18.64 3.44
C GLN A 100 11.54 19.22 2.20
N PRO A 101 10.93 18.37 1.35
CA PRO A 101 10.20 18.85 0.20
C PRO A 101 8.98 19.67 0.63
N GLU A 102 8.27 20.26 -0.32
CA GLU A 102 7.11 21.10 -0.02
C GLU A 102 6.05 20.33 0.80
N TRP A 103 5.39 21.02 1.72
CA TRP A 103 4.32 20.42 2.52
C TRP A 103 3.19 19.94 1.61
N GLY A 104 2.68 18.74 1.83
CA GLY A 104 1.69 18.18 0.92
C GLY A 104 1.41 16.69 1.10
N VAL A 105 0.73 16.17 0.09
CA VAL A 105 0.40 14.74 -0.06
C VAL A 105 1.45 14.12 -0.97
N TYR A 106 1.87 12.89 -0.65
CA TYR A 106 2.86 12.12 -1.42
C TYR A 106 2.47 10.65 -1.47
N HIS A 107 2.63 10.04 -2.65
CA HIS A 107 2.55 8.59 -2.82
C HIS A 107 3.93 7.98 -2.58
N MET A 108 4.02 7.02 -1.66
CA MET A 108 5.26 6.31 -1.33
C MET A 108 5.03 4.81 -1.43
N VAL A 109 5.06 4.32 -2.67
CA VAL A 109 4.90 2.90 -3.02
C VAL A 109 6.16 2.40 -3.74
N ASN A 110 6.39 1.09 -3.77
CA ASN A 110 7.42 0.55 -4.66
C ASN A 110 7.00 0.72 -6.14
N GLU A 111 7.97 0.79 -7.04
CA GLU A 111 7.74 0.99 -8.47
C GLU A 111 6.99 -0.20 -9.12
N GLY A 112 6.27 0.11 -10.20
CA GLY A 112 5.43 -0.86 -10.89
C GLY A 112 4.10 -1.13 -10.20
N TYR A 113 3.27 -1.94 -10.84
CA TYR A 113 2.01 -2.42 -10.31
C TYR A 113 1.73 -3.80 -10.87
N CYS A 114 0.93 -4.57 -10.14
CA CYS A 114 0.49 -5.90 -10.53
C CYS A 114 -0.84 -6.22 -9.84
N SER A 115 -1.54 -7.26 -10.31
CA SER A 115 -2.68 -7.80 -9.59
C SER A 115 -2.24 -8.59 -8.35
N TRP A 116 -3.16 -8.83 -7.42
CA TRP A 116 -2.87 -9.75 -6.30
C TRP A 116 -2.44 -11.13 -6.81
N TYR A 117 -3.04 -11.61 -7.90
CA TYR A 117 -2.70 -12.90 -8.52
C TYR A 117 -1.25 -12.91 -9.02
N GLU A 118 -0.84 -11.89 -9.78
CA GLU A 118 0.54 -11.75 -10.27
C GLU A 118 1.53 -11.64 -9.11
N PHE A 119 1.18 -10.90 -8.05
CA PHE A 119 2.01 -10.82 -6.86
C PHE A 119 2.15 -12.17 -6.15
N THR A 120 1.05 -12.95 -6.04
CA THR A 120 1.10 -14.30 -5.50
C THR A 120 1.99 -15.22 -6.33
N LYS A 121 1.89 -15.18 -7.67
CA LYS A 121 2.79 -15.96 -8.54
C LYS A 121 4.26 -15.65 -8.28
N ALA A 122 4.61 -14.37 -8.20
CA ALA A 122 5.99 -13.96 -7.89
C ALA A 122 6.46 -14.48 -6.53
N ILE A 123 5.59 -14.53 -5.51
CA ILE A 123 5.92 -15.13 -4.21
C ILE A 123 6.23 -16.62 -4.37
N PHE A 124 5.40 -17.39 -5.09
CA PHE A 124 5.66 -18.81 -5.34
C PHE A 124 6.96 -19.04 -6.12
N GLU A 125 7.22 -18.25 -7.17
CA GLU A 125 8.47 -18.33 -7.95
C GLU A 125 9.72 -18.13 -7.08
N ILE A 126 9.65 -17.26 -6.07
CA ILE A 126 10.74 -17.02 -5.12
C ILE A 126 10.89 -18.16 -4.09
N LEU A 127 9.78 -18.79 -3.68
CA LEU A 127 9.80 -19.88 -2.70
C LEU A 127 10.32 -21.21 -3.28
N GLY A 128 10.18 -21.40 -4.60
CA GLY A 128 10.43 -22.69 -5.28
C GLY A 128 9.32 -23.70 -5.04
#